data_AF-L1J5H2-F1
#
_entry.id   AF-L1J5H2-F1
#
_cell.length_a   1.000
_cell.length_b   1.000
_cell.length_c   1.000
_cell.angle_alpha   90.00
_cell.angle_beta   90.00
_cell.angle_gamma   90.00
#
_symmetry.space_group_name_H-M   'P 1'
#
loop_
_entity.id
_entity.type
_entity.pdbx_description
1 polymer ?
#
loop_
_entity_poly.entity_id
_entity_poly.type
_entity_poly.pdbx_seq_one_letter_code
_entity_poly.pdbx_strand_id
1 'polypeptide(L)'
;MGWKDDHMWICFPHSKTDQVGERNEPKSIYANPICPAICPILAMGVYLMSHSPDTRKLFPGGSQYHRFVNCLQKVMTLPERAVCQELQRLGMNKEDLGTHSIRKGAATYCTSG
;
A
#
# COMPACT_ATOMS: atom_id res chain seq x y z
N MET A 1 15.04 -3.38 3.54
CA MET A 1 14.47 -3.91 2.28
C MET A 1 15.61 -4.31 1.38
N GLY A 2 15.38 -5.25 0.49
CA GLY A 2 16.37 -5.66 -0.50
C GLY A 2 15.73 -6.48 -1.61
N TRP A 3 16.56 -6.94 -2.52
CA TRP A 3 16.16 -7.87 -3.57
C TRP A 3 16.77 -9.22 -3.32
N LYS A 4 16.00 -10.27 -3.59
CA LYS A 4 16.48 -11.65 -3.58
C LYS A 4 15.79 -12.39 -4.73
N ASP A 5 16.60 -12.93 -5.63
CA ASP A 5 16.14 -13.67 -6.80
C ASP A 5 15.08 -12.89 -7.61
N ASP A 6 13.82 -13.30 -7.55
CA ASP A 6 12.70 -12.75 -8.32
C ASP A 6 11.76 -11.81 -7.53
N HIS A 7 12.10 -11.49 -6.27
CA HIS A 7 11.25 -10.65 -5.43
C HIS A 7 12.02 -9.61 -4.60
N MET A 8 11.30 -8.54 -4.27
CA MET A 8 11.72 -7.58 -3.27
C MET A 8 11.25 -8.06 -1.89
N TRP A 9 12.06 -7.88 -0.86
CA TRP A 9 11.65 -8.18 0.52
C TRP A 9 11.70 -6.93 1.39
N ILE A 10 10.78 -6.85 2.34
CA ILE A 10 10.74 -5.79 3.37
C ILE A 10 10.63 -6.41 4.76
N CYS A 11 11.25 -5.77 5.74
CA CYS A 11 11.16 -6.16 7.14
C CYS A 11 10.48 -5.04 7.92
N PHE A 12 9.60 -5.41 8.83
CA PHE A 12 9.00 -4.47 9.77
C PHE A 12 9.63 -4.69 11.14
N PRO A 13 10.37 -3.70 11.69
CA PRO A 13 11.03 -3.86 12.98
C PRO A 13 10.02 -3.97 14.13
N HIS A 14 8.81 -3.44 13.97
CA HIS A 14 7.74 -3.58 14.93
C HIS A 14 6.42 -3.87 14.21
N SER A 15 5.60 -4.71 14.82
CA SER A 15 4.23 -4.95 14.37
C SER A 15 3.27 -4.92 15.56
N LYS A 16 1.95 -4.88 15.31
CA LYS A 16 0.97 -4.90 16.40
C LYS A 16 1.12 -6.12 17.30
N THR A 17 1.40 -7.27 16.70
CA THR A 17 1.54 -8.57 17.36
C THR A 17 2.97 -8.83 17.87
N ASP A 18 3.92 -7.96 17.52
CA ASP A 18 5.31 -8.02 17.96
C ASP A 18 5.84 -6.61 18.21
N GLN A 19 5.52 -6.09 19.41
CA GLN A 19 5.96 -4.77 19.85
C GLN A 19 7.45 -4.75 20.19
N VAL A 20 8.01 -5.89 20.62
CA VAL A 20 9.42 -6.02 20.98
C VAL A 20 10.30 -6.06 19.73
N GLY A 21 9.78 -6.61 18.62
CA GLY A 21 10.50 -6.69 17.34
C GLY A 21 11.38 -7.91 17.22
N GLU A 22 11.11 -8.96 18.01
CA GLU A 22 11.88 -10.22 17.97
C GLU A 22 11.62 -11.00 16.67
N ARG A 23 10.45 -10.84 16.08
CA ARG A 23 10.04 -11.47 14.83
C ARG A 23 10.37 -10.55 13.66
N ASN A 24 11.61 -10.67 13.18
CA ASN A 24 12.08 -9.96 11.99
C ASN A 24 11.83 -10.77 10.70
N GLU A 25 10.62 -11.28 10.53
CA GLU A 25 10.25 -12.09 9.37
C GLU A 25 10.10 -11.21 8.11
N PRO A 26 10.90 -11.42 7.05
CA PRO A 26 10.78 -10.65 5.83
C PRO A 26 9.46 -10.96 5.11
N LYS A 27 8.79 -9.92 4.61
CA LYS A 27 7.63 -10.03 3.71
C LYS A 27 8.11 -9.89 2.27
N SER A 28 7.87 -10.91 1.45
CA SER A 28 8.17 -10.92 0.03
C SER A 28 7.12 -10.17 -0.78
N ILE A 29 7.57 -9.40 -1.77
CA ILE A 29 6.77 -8.56 -2.66
C ILE A 29 7.17 -8.93 -4.08
N TYR A 30 6.22 -9.50 -4.81
CA TYR A 30 6.41 -9.96 -6.19
C TYR A 30 5.86 -8.93 -7.19
N ALA A 31 6.43 -8.95 -8.40
CA ALA A 31 5.86 -8.22 -9.51
C ALA A 31 4.55 -8.88 -9.99
N ASN A 32 3.59 -8.06 -10.42
CA ASN A 32 2.37 -8.52 -11.09
C ASN A 32 2.39 -8.08 -12.56
N PRO A 33 3.00 -8.86 -13.48
CA PRO A 33 3.04 -8.51 -14.89
C PRO A 33 1.68 -8.63 -15.58
N ILE A 34 0.74 -9.43 -15.03
CA ILE A 34 -0.59 -9.66 -15.59
C ILE A 34 -1.47 -8.42 -15.43
N CYS A 35 -1.38 -7.74 -14.27
CA CYS A 35 -2.08 -6.50 -14.00
C CYS A 35 -1.10 -5.42 -13.53
N PRO A 36 -0.39 -4.74 -14.46
CA PRO A 36 0.61 -3.74 -14.13
C PRO A 36 0.07 -2.58 -13.28
N ALA A 37 -1.22 -2.24 -13.45
CA ALA A 37 -1.89 -1.16 -12.72
C ALA A 37 -1.90 -1.36 -11.19
N ILE A 38 -1.81 -2.62 -10.72
CA ILE A 38 -1.75 -2.96 -9.29
C ILE A 38 -0.41 -3.59 -8.89
N CYS A 39 0.60 -3.55 -9.76
CA CYS A 39 1.90 -4.13 -9.50
C CYS A 39 2.72 -3.24 -8.54
N PRO A 40 3.06 -3.71 -7.32
CA PRO A 40 3.78 -2.89 -6.35
C PRO A 40 5.21 -2.56 -6.79
N ILE A 41 5.87 -3.48 -7.48
CA ILE A 41 7.23 -3.27 -8.02
C ILE A 41 7.23 -2.18 -9.10
N LEU A 42 6.27 -2.24 -10.04
CA LEU A 42 6.14 -1.22 -11.08
C LEU A 42 5.78 0.13 -10.46
N ALA A 43 4.82 0.17 -9.54
CA ALA A 43 4.44 1.40 -8.85
C ALA A 43 5.63 2.04 -8.12
N MET A 44 6.49 1.23 -7.48
CA MET A 44 7.72 1.70 -6.85
C MET A 44 8.71 2.27 -7.88
N GLY A 45 8.90 1.58 -9.01
CA GLY A 45 9.78 2.06 -10.09
C GLY A 45 9.33 3.42 -10.64
N VAL A 46 8.02 3.56 -10.93
CA VAL A 46 7.43 4.84 -11.36
C VAL A 46 7.64 5.93 -10.30
N TYR A 47 7.44 5.60 -9.03
CA TYR A 47 7.66 6.54 -7.93
C TYR A 47 9.11 7.05 -7.89
N LEU A 48 10.09 6.14 -7.97
CA LEU A 48 11.53 6.46 -7.92
C LEU A 48 12.01 7.25 -9.16
N MET A 49 11.37 7.09 -10.31
CA MET A 49 11.64 7.92 -11.49
C MET A 49 11.15 9.36 -11.32
N SER A 50 10.07 9.56 -10.55
CA SER A 50 9.49 10.90 -10.30
C SER A 50 9.98 11.56 -9.01
N HIS A 51 10.56 10.79 -8.08
CA HIS A 51 10.96 11.27 -6.75
C HIS A 51 12.28 10.64 -6.33
N SER A 52 13.23 11.49 -5.92
CA SER A 52 14.48 11.03 -5.34
C SER A 52 14.29 10.77 -3.83
N PRO A 53 14.53 9.54 -3.35
CA PRO A 53 14.45 9.24 -1.92
C PRO A 53 15.60 9.90 -1.14
N ASP A 54 15.37 10.16 0.14
CA ASP A 54 16.44 10.55 1.07
C ASP A 54 17.23 9.30 1.49
N THR A 55 18.49 9.51 1.88
CA THR A 55 19.42 8.52 2.44
C THR A 55 18.80 7.62 3.51
N ARG A 56 17.84 8.12 4.29
CA ARG A 56 17.18 7.38 5.38
C ARG A 56 15.71 7.05 5.11
N LYS A 57 15.07 7.68 4.12
CA LYS A 57 13.62 7.60 3.92
C LYS A 57 13.28 7.50 2.44
N LEU A 58 12.61 6.40 2.10
CA LEU A 58 12.02 6.20 0.77
C LEU A 58 10.96 7.26 0.45
N PHE A 59 10.18 7.65 1.46
CA PHE A 59 9.11 8.62 1.34
C PHE A 59 9.43 9.88 2.14
N PRO A 60 9.35 11.08 1.53
CA PRO A 60 9.66 12.33 2.22
C PRO A 60 8.58 12.69 3.25
N GLY A 61 8.97 13.46 4.27
CA GLY A 61 8.09 13.98 5.33
C GLY A 61 7.80 12.99 6.47
N GLY A 62 7.10 13.49 7.51
CA GLY A 62 6.74 12.72 8.71
C GLY A 62 5.30 12.19 8.74
N SER A 63 4.43 12.66 7.83
CA SER A 63 2.99 12.44 7.90
C SER A 63 2.48 11.45 6.84
N GLN A 64 3.10 10.28 6.76
CA GLN A 64 2.77 9.27 5.74
C GLN A 64 1.32 8.79 5.81
N TYR A 65 0.80 8.65 7.04
CA TYR A 65 -0.60 8.30 7.28
C TYR A 65 -1.57 9.33 6.65
N HIS A 66 -1.40 10.61 6.95
CA HIS A 66 -2.27 11.66 6.40
C HIS A 66 -2.11 11.78 4.89
N ARG A 67 -0.90 11.59 4.36
CA ARG A 67 -0.67 11.56 2.92
C ARG A 67 -1.47 10.45 2.24
N PHE A 68 -1.44 9.24 2.80
CA PHE A 68 -2.24 8.12 2.32
C PHE A 68 -3.74 8.42 2.40
N VAL A 69 -4.24 8.95 3.52
CA VAL A 69 -5.65 9.35 3.70
C VAL A 69 -6.07 10.34 2.61
N ASN A 70 -5.28 11.38 2.37
CA ASN A 70 -5.59 12.40 1.38
C ASN A 70 -5.61 11.82 -0.05
N CYS A 71 -4.67 10.93 -0.38
CA CYS A 71 -4.68 10.21 -1.66
C CYS A 71 -5.93 9.34 -1.80
N LEU A 72 -6.29 8.59 -0.76
CA LEU A 72 -7.49 7.75 -0.76
C LEU A 72 -8.76 8.57 -0.95
N GLN A 73 -8.92 9.67 -0.22
CA GLN A 73 -10.05 10.57 -0.34
C GLN A 73 -10.18 11.11 -1.76
N LYS A 74 -9.07 11.55 -2.38
CA LYS A 74 -9.07 11.98 -3.78
C LYS A 74 -9.55 10.87 -4.71
N VAL A 75 -9.07 9.64 -4.54
CA VAL A 75 -9.52 8.50 -5.37
C VAL A 75 -11.02 8.25 -5.24
N MET A 76 -11.59 8.43 -4.05
CA MET A 76 -13.02 8.24 -3.76
C MET A 76 -13.92 9.41 -4.13
N THR A 77 -13.37 10.60 -4.39
CA THR A 77 -14.15 11.81 -4.73
C THR A 77 -14.01 12.25 -6.17
N LEU A 78 -13.07 11.68 -6.94
CA LEU A 78 -12.89 11.99 -8.35
C LEU A 78 -14.16 11.58 -9.15
N PRO A 79 -14.86 12.54 -9.79
CA PRO A 79 -16.14 12.28 -10.47
C PRO A 79 -16.07 11.27 -11.62
N GLU A 80 -14.90 11.10 -12.23
CA GLU A 80 -14.70 10.32 -13.46
C GLU A 80 -14.40 8.83 -13.25
N ARG A 81 -14.53 8.28 -12.04
CA ARG A 81 -14.01 6.92 -11.77
C ARG A 81 -15.08 5.86 -11.60
N ALA A 82 -14.84 4.76 -12.33
CA ALA A 82 -15.39 3.43 -12.12
C ALA A 82 -15.42 3.01 -10.64
N VAL A 83 -14.56 3.55 -9.77
CA VAL A 83 -14.56 3.23 -8.33
C VAL A 83 -15.88 3.57 -7.66
N CYS A 84 -16.42 4.79 -7.84
CA CYS A 84 -17.71 5.15 -7.21
C CYS A 84 -18.86 4.30 -7.76
N GLN A 85 -18.86 4.04 -9.06
CA GLN A 85 -19.86 3.18 -9.72
C GLN A 85 -19.75 1.73 -9.23
N GLU A 86 -18.55 1.19 -9.09
CA GLU A 86 -18.31 -0.15 -8.57
C GLU A 86 -18.68 -0.27 -7.09
N LEU A 87 -18.40 0.76 -6.28
CA LEU A 87 -18.85 0.80 -4.89
C LEU A 87 -20.38 0.77 -4.81
N GLN A 88 -21.07 1.57 -5.61
CA GLN A 88 -22.54 1.53 -5.70
C GLN A 88 -23.05 0.18 -6.20
N ARG A 89 -22.41 -0.42 -7.21
CA ARG A 89 -22.75 -1.75 -7.72
C ARG A 89 -22.62 -2.84 -6.64
N LEU A 90 -21.67 -2.66 -5.71
CA LEU A 90 -21.46 -3.53 -4.56
C LEU A 90 -22.33 -3.15 -3.34
N GLY A 91 -23.18 -2.11 -3.45
CA GLY A 91 -24.03 -1.65 -2.36
C GLY A 91 -23.27 -0.95 -1.23
N MET A 92 -22.08 -0.43 -1.49
CA MET A 92 -21.25 0.27 -0.51
C MET A 92 -21.27 1.79 -0.73
N ASN A 93 -21.28 2.55 0.37
CA ASN A 93 -21.05 3.99 0.31
C ASN A 93 -19.56 4.31 0.47
N LYS A 94 -19.10 5.39 -0.16
CA LYS A 94 -17.69 5.82 -0.06
C LYS A 94 -17.32 6.23 1.37
N GLU A 95 -18.30 6.70 2.15
CA GLU A 95 -18.16 7.10 3.55
C GLU A 95 -17.86 5.89 4.47
N ASP A 96 -18.22 4.68 4.05
CA ASP A 96 -17.98 3.44 4.80
C ASP A 96 -16.53 2.93 4.63
N LEU A 97 -15.79 3.50 3.67
CA LEU A 97 -14.43 3.10 3.35
C LEU A 97 -13.41 4.12 3.85
N GLY A 98 -12.55 3.65 4.74
CA GLY A 98 -11.42 4.43 5.24
C GLY A 98 -10.16 3.59 5.39
N THR A 99 -9.13 4.19 5.97
CA THR A 99 -7.86 3.52 6.30
C THR A 99 -8.07 2.27 7.16
N HIS A 100 -9.06 2.31 8.04
CA HIS A 100 -9.44 1.19 8.88
C HIS A 100 -10.01 0.01 8.07
N SER A 101 -10.92 0.28 7.12
CA SER A 101 -11.53 -0.72 6.24
C SER A 101 -10.47 -1.38 5.34
N ILE A 102 -9.56 -0.60 4.76
CA ILE A 102 -8.43 -1.11 3.96
C ILE A 102 -7.52 -2.00 4.81
N ARG A 103 -7.15 -1.52 6.00
CA ARG A 103 -6.23 -2.25 6.88
C ARG A 103 -6.81 -3.57 7.33
N LYS A 104 -8.11 -3.64 7.67
CA LYS A 104 -8.75 -4.88 8.16
C LYS A 104 -9.22 -5.81 7.05
N GLY A 105 -9.54 -5.29 5.87
CA GLY A 105 -9.97 -6.06 4.72
C GLY A 105 -8.78 -6.48 3.85
N ALA A 106 -8.65 -5.84 2.69
CA ALA A 106 -7.71 -6.24 1.63
C ALA A 106 -6.26 -6.33 2.11
N ALA A 107 -5.78 -5.40 2.95
CA ALA A 107 -4.39 -5.43 3.41
C ALA A 107 -4.11 -6.61 4.34
N THR A 108 -5.01 -6.93 5.28
CA THR A 108 -4.89 -8.15 6.09
C THR A 108 -4.87 -9.37 5.18
N TYR A 109 -5.86 -9.49 4.28
CA TYR A 109 -5.96 -10.64 3.38
C TYR A 109 -4.68 -10.89 2.58
N CYS A 110 -4.05 -9.83 2.05
CA CYS A 110 -2.81 -9.94 1.28
C CYS A 110 -1.55 -10.22 2.13
N THR A 111 -1.57 -10.00 3.45
CA THR A 111 -0.36 -10.03 4.30
C THR A 111 -0.40 -11.05 5.44
N SER A 112 -1.56 -11.67 5.68
CA SER A 112 -1.79 -12.69 6.71
C SER A 112 -1.54 -14.13 6.23
N GLY A 113 -1.04 -14.29 5.00
CA GLY A 113 -0.52 -15.58 4.51
C GLY A 113 0.79 -15.97 5.18
#